data_AF-A0A4P9ZML7-F1
#
_entry.id   AF-A0A4P9ZML7-F1
#
_cell.length_a   1.000
_cell.length_b   1.000
_cell.length_c   1.000
_cell.angle_alpha   90.00
_cell.angle_beta   90.00
_cell.angle_gamma   90.00
#
_symmetry.space_group_name_H-M   'P 1'
#
loop_
_entity.id
_entity.type
_entity.pdbx_description
1 polymer ?
#
loop_
_entity_poly.entity_id
_entity_poly.type
_entity_poly.pdbx_seq_one_letter_code
_entity_poly.pdbx_strand_id
1 'polypeptide(L)'
;RPLDLLFFIYFVVHIPTTVLIDAQILLPSHFFPEALRGLLEYWVTMSGDPFIRLDQAALDPSLVWYATFVAGELIFQLPFFFYAALQLYRDSPCLPLPLAIYGAHVSTTVAPILASVWLAVPHLTMDQRYILTSAYAPYLIIPLLM
;
A
#
# COMPACT_ATOMS: atom_id res chain seq x y z
N ARG A 1 -15.21 11.62 -17.31
CA ARG A 1 -13.77 11.37 -17.46
C ARG A 1 -13.46 10.04 -16.79
N PRO A 2 -13.20 8.96 -17.54
CA PRO A 2 -13.09 7.61 -16.96
C PRO A 2 -11.90 7.45 -16.00
N LEU A 3 -10.81 8.17 -16.23
CA LEU A 3 -9.64 8.17 -15.35
C LEU A 3 -9.94 8.81 -13.98
N ASP A 4 -10.66 9.93 -13.94
CA ASP A 4 -11.05 10.57 -12.69
C ASP A 4 -11.91 9.64 -11.82
N LEU A 5 -12.79 8.83 -12.42
CA LEU A 5 -13.56 7.81 -11.72
C LEU A 5 -12.66 6.69 -11.18
N LEU A 6 -11.70 6.22 -11.98
CA LEU A 6 -10.72 5.23 -11.54
C LEU A 6 -9.91 5.75 -10.34
N PHE A 7 -9.41 6.99 -10.40
CA PHE A 7 -8.66 7.61 -9.31
C PHE A 7 -9.54 7.80 -8.07
N PHE A 8 -10.81 8.17 -8.25
CA PHE A 8 -11.74 8.34 -7.13
C PHE A 8 -11.96 7.01 -6.41
N ILE A 9 -12.27 5.94 -7.15
CA ILE A 9 -12.45 4.60 -6.59
C ILE A 9 -11.15 4.13 -5.92
N TYR A 10 -10.00 4.37 -6.55
CA TYR A 10 -8.69 4.06 -5.99
C TYR A 10 -8.52 4.66 -4.59
N PHE A 11 -8.68 5.99 -4.43
CA PHE A 11 -8.53 6.64 -3.13
C PHE A 11 -9.58 6.19 -2.10
N VAL A 12 -10.84 6.04 -2.51
CA VAL A 12 -11.92 5.62 -1.60
C VAL A 12 -11.70 4.21 -1.07
N VAL A 13 -11.24 3.28 -1.90
CA VAL A 13 -10.90 1.91 -1.48
C VAL A 13 -9.62 1.89 -0.65
N HIS A 14 -8.66 2.76 -0.95
CA HIS A 14 -7.39 2.82 -0.22
C HIS A 14 -7.55 3.26 1.22
N ILE A 15 -8.46 4.19 1.52
CA ILE A 15 -8.69 4.67 2.88
C ILE A 15 -8.92 3.52 3.89
N PRO A 16 -9.94 2.64 3.71
CA PRO A 16 -10.15 1.54 4.64
C PRO A 16 -9.04 0.49 4.57
N THR A 17 -8.42 0.22 3.42
CA THR A 17 -7.32 -0.76 3.36
C THR A 17 -6.10 -0.26 4.14
N THR A 18 -5.72 1.01 3.99
CA THR A 18 -4.59 1.60 4.71
C THR A 18 -4.84 1.61 6.21
N VAL A 19 -6.06 1.95 6.65
CA VAL A 19 -6.40 1.98 8.09
C VAL A 19 -6.53 0.59 8.68
N LEU A 20 -7.08 -0.38 7.95
CA LEU A 20 -7.43 -1.69 8.50
C LEU A 20 -6.40 -2.79 8.23
N ILE A 21 -5.59 -2.65 7.18
CA ILE A 21 -4.59 -3.63 6.73
C ILE A 21 -3.19 -3.07 6.93
N ASP A 22 -2.84 -1.99 6.25
CA ASP A 22 -1.44 -1.50 6.24
C ASP A 22 -1.01 -0.99 7.62
N ALA A 23 -1.92 -0.36 8.37
CA ALA A 23 -1.66 0.07 9.73
C ALA A 23 -1.30 -1.08 10.69
N GLN A 24 -1.70 -2.33 10.39
CA GLN A 24 -1.34 -3.51 11.22
C GLN A 24 0.16 -3.78 11.25
N ILE A 25 0.91 -3.28 10.26
CA ILE A 25 2.37 -3.42 10.19
C ILE A 25 3.06 -2.60 11.30
N LEU A 26 2.48 -1.47 11.68
CA LEU A 26 3.05 -0.52 12.64
C LEU A 26 2.35 -0.54 14.00
N LEU A 27 1.05 -0.82 14.02
CA LEU A 27 0.24 -0.74 15.22
C LEU A 27 0.11 -2.11 15.90
N PRO A 28 -0.01 -2.14 17.24
CA PRO A 28 -0.26 -3.37 17.98
C PRO A 28 -1.52 -4.11 17.53
N SER A 29 -1.48 -5.44 17.56
CA SER A 29 -2.56 -6.31 17.06
C SER A 29 -3.90 -6.11 17.78
N HIS A 30 -3.90 -5.62 19.03
CA HIS A 30 -5.12 -5.37 19.81
C HIS A 30 -5.98 -4.22 19.27
N PHE A 31 -5.45 -3.37 18.38
CA PHE A 31 -6.26 -2.35 17.69
C PHE A 31 -7.15 -2.93 16.59
N PHE A 32 -6.94 -4.19 16.19
CA PHE A 32 -7.57 -4.78 15.02
C PHE A 32 -8.45 -5.99 15.38
N PRO A 33 -9.67 -6.08 14.81
CA PRO A 33 -10.52 -7.25 14.90
C PRO A 33 -9.80 -8.54 14.49
N GLU A 34 -10.12 -9.64 15.15
CA GLU A 34 -9.54 -10.96 14.87
C GLU A 34 -9.72 -11.39 13.41
N ALA A 35 -10.87 -11.09 12.80
CA ALA A 35 -11.12 -11.41 11.40
C ALA A 35 -10.12 -10.73 10.45
N LEU A 36 -9.72 -9.49 10.72
CA LEU A 36 -8.76 -8.75 9.89
C LEU A 36 -7.33 -9.25 10.10
N ARG A 37 -7.00 -9.65 11.32
CA ARG A 37 -5.71 -10.29 11.63
C ARG A 37 -5.60 -11.65 10.94
N GLY A 38 -6.67 -12.46 10.99
CA GLY A 38 -6.75 -13.76 10.31
C GLY A 38 -6.69 -13.63 8.79
N LEU A 39 -7.28 -12.58 8.21
CA LEU A 39 -7.16 -12.29 6.78
C LEU A 39 -5.70 -11.97 6.39
N LEU A 40 -5.01 -11.17 7.20
CA LEU A 40 -3.61 -10.82 6.99
C LEU A 40 -2.70 -12.06 7.13
N GLU A 41 -2.95 -12.89 8.13
CA GLU A 41 -2.24 -14.16 8.33
C GLU A 41 -2.45 -15.13 7.17
N TYR A 42 -3.69 -15.26 6.69
CA TYR A 42 -3.99 -16.03 5.50
C TYR A 42 -3.25 -15.50 4.27
N TRP A 43 -3.24 -14.17 4.07
CA TRP A 43 -2.50 -13.53 2.99
C TRP A 43 -1.02 -13.89 3.05
N VAL A 44 -0.35 -13.66 4.18
CA VAL A 44 1.09 -13.94 4.36
C VAL A 44 1.39 -15.41 4.13
N THR A 45 0.56 -16.32 4.64
CA THR A 45 0.75 -17.76 4.48
C THR A 45 0.65 -18.20 3.02
N MET A 46 -0.29 -17.61 2.28
CA MET A 46 -0.55 -17.96 0.87
C MET A 46 0.42 -17.29 -0.09
N SER A 47 0.73 -16.00 0.10
CA SER A 47 1.58 -15.21 -0.79
C SER A 47 3.07 -15.29 -0.44
N GLY A 48 3.41 -15.68 0.79
CA GLY A 48 4.78 -15.63 1.29
C GLY A 48 5.30 -14.21 1.52
N ASP A 49 4.41 -13.23 1.67
CA ASP A 49 4.75 -11.81 1.77
C ASP A 49 5.86 -11.54 2.82
N PRO A 50 7.07 -11.14 2.39
CA PRO A 50 8.20 -10.99 3.29
C PRO A 50 8.16 -9.66 4.05
N PHE A 51 7.30 -8.73 3.66
CA PHE A 51 7.25 -7.38 4.24
C PHE A 51 6.28 -7.31 5.41
N ILE A 52 5.32 -8.23 5.47
CA ILE A 52 4.31 -8.31 6.51
C ILE A 52 4.73 -9.36 7.53
N ARG A 53 4.78 -8.96 8.81
CA ARG A 53 5.06 -9.89 9.90
C ARG A 53 3.87 -10.06 10.82
N LEU A 54 3.59 -11.32 11.12
CA LEU A 54 2.54 -11.73 12.05
C LEU A 54 3.01 -11.69 13.50
N ASP A 55 4.33 -11.80 13.72
CA ASP A 55 4.96 -11.67 15.04
C ASP A 55 5.42 -10.22 15.29
N GLN A 56 4.95 -9.64 16.40
CA GLN A 56 5.27 -8.27 16.85
C GLN A 56 6.53 -8.21 17.74
N ALA A 57 7.27 -9.31 17.92
CA ALA A 57 8.35 -9.41 18.92
C ALA A 57 9.53 -8.46 18.72
N ALA A 58 9.80 -7.96 17.51
CA ALA A 58 10.63 -6.79 17.22
C ALA A 58 10.63 -6.52 15.71
N LEU A 59 10.79 -5.26 15.32
CA LEU A 59 10.98 -4.91 13.91
C LEU A 59 12.34 -5.43 13.42
N ASP A 60 12.33 -6.23 12.35
CA ASP A 60 13.53 -6.54 11.55
C ASP A 60 14.28 -5.26 11.25
N PRO A 61 15.57 -5.22 11.60
CA PRO A 61 16.43 -4.17 11.07
C PRO A 61 16.40 -4.11 9.54
N SER A 62 16.22 -5.24 8.84
CA SER A 62 16.18 -5.27 7.37
C SER A 62 14.91 -4.71 6.74
N LEU A 63 13.82 -4.55 7.51
CA LEU A 63 12.51 -4.08 7.04
C LEU A 63 12.16 -2.67 7.54
N VAL A 64 13.10 -1.99 8.20
CA VAL A 64 12.89 -0.61 8.69
C VAL A 64 12.47 0.33 7.55
N TRP A 65 13.09 0.21 6.37
CA TRP A 65 12.74 1.03 5.22
C TRP A 65 11.28 0.86 4.78
N TYR A 66 10.76 -0.38 4.79
CA TYR A 66 9.38 -0.67 4.44
C TYR A 66 8.42 -0.10 5.49
N ALA A 67 8.74 -0.31 6.77
CA ALA A 67 7.99 0.30 7.87
C ALA A 67 7.95 1.84 7.77
N THR A 68 9.04 2.49 7.33
CA THR A 68 9.03 3.94 7.11
C THR A 68 8.15 4.37 5.93
N PHE A 69 8.00 3.55 4.89
CA PHE A 69 7.05 3.82 3.80
C PHE A 69 5.61 3.70 4.27
N VAL A 70 5.28 2.65 5.04
CA VAL A 70 3.94 2.50 5.64
C VAL A 70 3.64 3.65 6.62
N ALA A 71 4.64 4.10 7.38
CA ALA A 71 4.48 5.26 8.26
C ALA A 71 4.21 6.54 7.45
N GLY A 72 4.94 6.73 6.35
CA GLY A 72 4.70 7.82 5.41
C GLY A 72 3.32 7.76 4.77
N GLU A 73 2.82 6.56 4.48
CA GLU A 73 1.46 6.34 4.00
C GLU A 73 0.42 6.82 5.02
N LEU A 74 0.52 6.38 6.28
CA LEU A 74 -0.42 6.79 7.33
C LEU A 74 -0.39 8.29 7.63
N ILE A 75 0.79 8.91 7.61
CA ILE A 75 0.97 10.31 8.03
C ILE A 75 0.66 11.28 6.88
N PHE A 76 1.11 10.98 5.66
CA PHE A 76 1.01 11.91 4.53
C PHE A 76 0.01 11.48 3.48
N GLN A 77 -0.02 10.20 3.11
CA GLN A 77 -0.86 9.72 2.02
C GLN A 77 -2.33 9.58 2.48
N LEU A 78 -2.59 9.06 3.67
CA LEU A 78 -3.95 8.87 4.18
C LEU A 78 -4.75 10.19 4.25
N PRO A 79 -4.25 11.30 4.84
CA PRO A 79 -4.93 12.59 4.76
C PRO A 79 -5.13 13.06 3.31
N PHE A 80 -4.14 12.80 2.45
CA PHE A 80 -4.24 13.13 1.02
C PHE A 80 -5.32 12.32 0.30
N PHE A 81 -5.58 11.06 0.67
CA PHE A 81 -6.64 10.25 0.07
C PHE A 81 -8.01 10.88 0.25
N PHE A 82 -8.31 11.36 1.47
CA PHE A 82 -9.55 12.08 1.75
C PHE A 82 -9.65 13.38 0.95
N TYR A 83 -8.55 14.14 0.88
CA TYR A 83 -8.48 15.36 0.08
C TYR A 83 -8.72 15.07 -1.41
N ALA A 84 -7.99 14.12 -1.98
CA ALA A 84 -8.07 13.76 -3.39
C ALA A 84 -9.47 13.24 -3.76
N ALA A 85 -10.04 12.34 -2.95
CA ALA A 85 -11.41 11.85 -3.17
C ALA A 85 -12.43 13.00 -3.18
N LEU A 86 -12.34 13.93 -2.23
CA LEU A 86 -13.23 15.09 -2.16
C LEU A 86 -13.07 16.03 -3.37
N GLN A 87 -11.84 16.27 -3.80
CA GLN A 87 -11.55 17.16 -4.93
C GLN A 87 -11.94 16.53 -6.28
N LEU A 88 -11.80 15.20 -6.43
CA LEU A 88 -12.29 14.44 -7.58
C LEU A 88 -13.82 14.50 -7.65
N TYR A 89 -14.50 14.33 -6.51
CA TYR A 89 -15.96 14.46 -6.44
C TYR A 89 -16.46 15.87 -6.82
N ARG A 90 -15.67 16.90 -6.52
CA ARG A 90 -15.97 18.31 -6.81
C ARG A 90 -15.49 18.79 -8.19
N ASP A 91 -14.84 17.94 -8.99
CA ASP A 91 -14.20 18.30 -10.26
C ASP A 91 -13.31 19.56 -10.15
N SER A 92 -12.45 19.59 -9.13
CA SER A 92 -11.60 20.76 -8.87
C SER A 92 -10.46 20.90 -9.88
N PRO A 93 -10.25 22.08 -10.49
CA PRO A 93 -9.16 22.30 -11.45
C PRO A 93 -7.76 22.31 -10.82
N CYS A 94 -7.66 22.43 -9.48
CA CYS A 94 -6.38 22.47 -8.77
C CYS A 94 -5.81 21.08 -8.45
N LEU A 95 -6.54 20.01 -8.79
CA LEU A 95 -6.20 18.64 -8.43
C LEU A 95 -5.06 17.97 -9.26
N PRO A 96 -4.86 18.25 -10.56
CA PRO A 96 -3.89 17.51 -11.36
C PRO A 96 -2.45 17.55 -10.83
N LEU A 97 -1.96 18.71 -10.39
CA LEU A 97 -0.61 18.84 -9.86
C LEU A 97 -0.41 18.05 -8.53
N PRO A 98 -1.30 18.19 -7.53
CA PRO A 98 -1.25 17.33 -6.34
C PRO A 98 -1.31 15.83 -6.65
N LEU A 99 -2.11 15.42 -7.64
CA LEU A 99 -2.18 14.02 -8.08
C LEU A 99 -0.85 13.54 -8.67
N ALA A 100 -0.21 14.32 -9.52
CA ALA A 100 1.09 13.96 -10.09
C ALA A 100 2.20 13.87 -9.01
N ILE A 101 2.19 14.76 -8.02
CA ILE A 101 3.13 14.72 -6.88
C ILE A 101 2.92 13.44 -6.07
N TYR A 102 1.66 13.12 -5.76
CA TYR A 102 1.29 11.88 -5.09
C TYR A 102 1.70 10.65 -5.90
N GLY A 103 1.41 10.66 -7.20
CA GLY A 103 1.73 9.59 -8.15
C GLY A 103 3.22 9.26 -8.17
N ALA A 104 4.06 10.30 -8.26
CA ALA A 104 5.51 10.17 -8.20
C ALA A 104 5.99 9.62 -6.84
N HIS A 105 5.45 10.15 -5.73
CA HIS A 105 5.81 9.67 -4.39
C HIS A 105 5.46 8.19 -4.21
N VAL A 106 4.24 7.77 -4.52
CA VAL A 106 3.84 6.35 -4.36
C VAL A 106 4.65 5.45 -5.27
N SER A 107 4.83 5.83 -6.53
CA SER A 107 5.64 5.05 -7.48
C SER A 107 7.05 4.81 -6.95
N THR A 108 7.68 5.82 -6.32
CA THR A 108 9.02 5.69 -5.74
C THR A 108 9.07 4.88 -4.44
N THR A 109 7.94 4.70 -3.75
CA THR A 109 7.83 3.82 -2.58
C THR A 109 7.52 2.36 -2.96
N VAL A 110 6.76 2.14 -4.03
CA VAL A 110 6.35 0.81 -4.51
C VAL A 110 7.41 0.16 -5.40
N ALA A 111 8.17 0.94 -6.17
CA ALA A 111 9.24 0.39 -7.00
C ALA A 111 10.29 -0.42 -6.19
N PRO A 112 10.79 0.05 -5.03
CA PRO A 112 11.65 -0.76 -4.16
C PRO A 112 10.99 -2.04 -3.63
N ILE A 113 9.69 -2.03 -3.37
CA ILE A 113 8.93 -3.22 -2.91
C ILE A 113 8.94 -4.28 -4.01
N LEU A 114 8.54 -3.91 -5.22
CA LEU A 114 8.56 -4.81 -6.38
C LEU A 114 9.97 -5.30 -6.70
N ALA A 115 10.97 -4.42 -6.67
CA ALA A 115 12.36 -4.81 -6.86
C ALA A 115 12.81 -5.83 -5.80
N SER A 116 12.41 -5.65 -4.54
CA SER A 116 12.76 -6.55 -3.45
C SER A 116 12.15 -7.95 -3.64
N VAL A 117 10.88 -8.05 -4.05
CA VAL A 117 10.22 -9.33 -4.38
C VAL A 117 11.03 -10.13 -5.41
N TRP A 118 11.57 -9.46 -6.42
CA TRP A 118 12.30 -10.13 -7.50
C TRP A 118 13.80 -10.34 -7.23
N LEU A 119 14.45 -9.43 -6.50
CA LEU A 119 15.91 -9.40 -6.41
C LEU A 119 16.46 -9.77 -5.03
N ALA A 120 15.69 -9.55 -3.96
CA ALA A 120 16.22 -9.61 -2.59
C ALA A 120 15.63 -10.73 -1.74
N VAL A 121 14.59 -11.44 -2.21
CA VAL A 121 13.87 -12.44 -1.42
C VAL A 121 14.04 -13.83 -2.05
N PRO A 122 15.10 -14.58 -1.71
CA PRO A 122 15.48 -15.81 -2.40
C PRO A 122 14.55 -17.00 -2.14
N HIS A 123 13.77 -16.97 -1.05
CA HIS A 123 12.90 -18.07 -0.64
C HIS A 123 11.51 -18.05 -1.28
N LEU A 124 11.14 -16.97 -1.98
CA LEU A 124 9.87 -16.91 -2.69
C LEU A 124 9.86 -17.81 -3.93
N THR A 125 8.82 -18.64 -4.05
CA THR A 125 8.55 -19.39 -5.28
C THR A 125 8.19 -18.44 -6.44
N MET A 126 8.25 -18.94 -7.68
CA MET A 126 7.83 -18.12 -8.83
C MET A 126 6.35 -17.72 -8.74
N ASP A 127 5.49 -18.63 -8.29
CA ASP A 127 4.06 -18.35 -8.13
C ASP A 127 3.82 -17.25 -7.10
N GLN A 128 4.51 -17.31 -5.95
CA GLN A 128 4.44 -16.27 -4.91
C GLN A 128 4.91 -14.90 -5.44
N ARG A 129 5.97 -14.86 -6.24
CA ARG A 129 6.43 -13.61 -6.88
C ARG A 129 5.38 -13.03 -7.81
N TYR A 130 4.69 -13.85 -8.60
CA TYR A 130 3.61 -13.38 -9.45
C TYR A 130 2.40 -12.90 -8.64
N ILE A 131 2.03 -13.62 -7.57
CA ILE A 131 0.96 -13.21 -6.65
C ILE A 131 1.27 -11.83 -6.05
N LEU A 132 2.46 -11.67 -5.44
CA LEU A 132 2.88 -10.40 -4.84
C LEU A 132 2.99 -9.28 -5.88
N THR A 133 3.57 -9.57 -7.04
CA THR A 133 3.65 -8.59 -8.14
C THR A 133 2.26 -8.16 -8.58
N SER A 134 1.31 -9.08 -8.72
CA SER A 134 -0.07 -8.75 -9.09
C SER A 134 -0.79 -7.93 -8.03
N ALA A 135 -0.47 -8.14 -6.76
CA ALA A 135 -1.03 -7.39 -5.64
C ALA A 135 -0.48 -5.96 -5.58
N TYR A 136 0.83 -5.78 -5.75
CA TYR A 136 1.47 -4.46 -5.67
C TYR A 136 1.44 -3.66 -6.98
N ALA A 137 1.35 -4.31 -8.15
CA ALA A 137 1.38 -3.63 -9.45
C ALA A 137 0.30 -2.55 -9.64
N PRO A 138 -0.97 -2.72 -9.19
CA PRO A 138 -1.96 -1.65 -9.26
C PRO A 138 -1.53 -0.37 -8.55
N TYR A 139 -0.81 -0.50 -7.43
CA TYR A 139 -0.27 0.60 -6.62
C TYR A 139 0.97 1.26 -7.27
N LEU A 140 1.47 0.73 -8.38
CA LEU A 140 2.45 1.39 -9.23
C LEU A 140 1.79 1.96 -10.50
N ILE A 141 0.99 1.16 -11.17
CA ILE A 141 0.39 1.51 -12.47
C ILE A 141 -0.57 2.68 -12.33
N ILE A 142 -1.49 2.65 -11.35
CA ILE A 142 -2.49 3.73 -11.21
C ILE A 142 -1.80 5.04 -10.82
N PRO A 143 -0.88 5.09 -9.83
CA PRO A 143 -0.08 6.28 -9.54
C PRO A 143 0.76 6.83 -10.70
N LEU A 144 1.26 5.98 -11.61
CA LEU A 144 1.98 6.43 -12.82
C LEU A 144 1.07 7.08 -13.86
N LEU A 145 -0.24 6.83 -13.81
CA LEU A 145 -1.23 7.43 -14.71
C LEU A 145 -1.78 8.77 -14.20
N MET A 146 -1.50 9.12 -12.93
CA MET A 146 -1.93 10.35 -12.27
C MET A 146 -1.05 11.54 -12.65
#